data_AF-W2XYE0-F1
#
_entry.id   AF-W2XYE0-F1
#
_cell.length_a   1.000
_cell.length_b   1.000
_cell.length_c   1.000
_cell.angle_alpha   90.00
_cell.angle_beta   90.00
_cell.angle_gamma   90.00
#
_symmetry.space_group_name_H-M   'P 1'
#
loop_
_entity.id
_entity.type
_entity.pdbx_description
1 polymer ?
#
loop_
_entity_poly.entity_id
_entity_poly.type
_entity_poly.pdbx_seq_one_letter_code
_entity_poly.pdbx_strand_id
1 'polypeptide(L)'
;MEGAEDPPLPAARAQRIKAIQTVFRTPPPGQLDAAQVRRACTSANTKKAYQSYMNGVTKWVKATQDSADRFFNQDGSLNLTTFTPEHFENFLMYIMNGGKHKVADTGVL
;
A
#
# COMPACT_ATOMS: atom_id res chain seq x y z
N MET A 1 38.02 26.13 -13.68
CA MET A 1 37.08 26.06 -12.56
C MET A 1 35.69 26.20 -13.17
N GLU A 2 35.17 25.12 -13.74
CA GLU A 2 33.84 25.14 -14.38
C GLU A 2 32.78 25.12 -13.29
N GLY A 3 32.07 26.23 -13.15
CA GLY A 3 30.91 26.33 -12.28
C GLY A 3 29.77 25.51 -12.89
N ALA A 4 29.38 24.43 -12.23
CA ALA A 4 28.13 23.75 -12.52
C ALA A 4 27.00 24.70 -12.12
N GLU A 5 26.46 25.42 -13.11
CA GLU A 5 25.29 26.26 -12.94
C GLU A 5 24.11 25.38 -12.50
N ASP A 6 23.54 25.66 -11.33
CA ASP A 6 22.41 24.90 -10.79
C ASP A 6 21.26 24.92 -11.80
N PRO A 7 20.71 23.75 -12.18
CA PRO A 7 19.68 23.70 -13.19
C PRO A 7 18.46 24.49 -12.72
N PRO A 8 17.83 25.29 -13.60
CA PRO A 8 16.68 26.09 -13.23
C PRO A 8 15.58 25.18 -12.65
N LEU A 9 14.89 25.64 -11.60
CA LEU A 9 13.89 24.89 -10.82
C LEU A 9 12.94 23.99 -11.67
N PRO A 10 12.45 24.41 -12.87
CA PRO A 10 11.64 23.56 -13.74
C PRO A 10 12.39 22.33 -14.30
N ALA A 11 13.68 22.46 -14.62
CA ALA A 11 14.52 21.38 -15.13
C ALA A 11 14.82 20.35 -14.03
N ALA A 12 15.09 20.78 -12.80
CA ALA A 12 15.25 19.88 -11.66
C ALA A 12 13.97 19.07 -11.38
N ARG A 13 12.80 19.71 -11.52
CA ARG A 13 11.50 19.04 -11.40
C ARG A 13 11.28 18.02 -12.52
N ALA A 14 11.61 18.36 -13.76
CA ALA A 14 11.52 17.45 -14.91
C ALA A 14 12.47 16.26 -14.78
N GLN A 15 13.69 16.48 -14.27
CA GLN A 15 14.66 15.41 -13.99
C GLN A 15 14.17 14.48 -12.88
N ARG A 16 13.58 15.01 -11.80
CA ARG A 16 12.94 14.20 -10.76
C ARG A 16 11.78 13.37 -11.31
N ILE A 17 10.94 13.95 -12.17
CA ILE A 17 9.84 13.23 -12.81
C ILE A 17 10.38 12.13 -13.75
N LYS A 18 11.40 12.42 -14.56
CA LYS A 18 12.06 11.41 -15.41
C LYS A 18 12.71 10.31 -14.58
N ALA A 19 13.40 10.64 -13.49
CA ALA A 19 14.02 9.68 -12.58
C ALA A 19 12.98 8.76 -11.94
N ILE A 20 11.86 9.31 -11.49
CA ILE A 20 10.71 8.55 -10.99
C ILE A 20 10.15 7.65 -12.11
N GLN A 21 9.89 8.18 -13.31
CA GLN A 21 9.40 7.39 -14.45
C GLN A 21 10.37 6.29 -14.90
N THR A 22 11.69 6.47 -14.78
CA THR A 22 12.67 5.40 -15.06
C THR A 22 12.70 4.32 -13.99
N VAL A 23 12.40 4.65 -12.73
CA VAL A 23 12.34 3.68 -11.63
C VAL A 23 11.01 2.93 -11.60
N PHE A 24 9.94 3.57 -12.07
CA PHE A 24 8.57 3.03 -12.17
C PHE A 24 8.17 2.69 -13.60
N ARG A 25 9.11 2.27 -14.46
CA ARG A 25 8.70 1.65 -15.73
C ARG A 25 7.94 0.38 -15.37
N THR A 26 6.64 0.35 -15.68
CA THR A 26 5.90 -0.89 -15.83
C THR A 26 6.76 -1.78 -16.74
N PRO A 27 7.21 -2.97 -16.27
CA PRO A 27 7.97 -3.86 -17.12
C PRO A 27 7.21 -4.04 -18.44
N PRO A 28 7.88 -4.02 -19.61
CA PRO A 28 7.24 -4.42 -20.85
C PRO A 28 6.51 -5.75 -20.60
N PRO A 29 5.32 -5.98 -21.17
CA PRO A 29 4.65 -7.27 -21.04
C PRO A 29 5.64 -8.36 -21.41
N GLY A 30 6.11 -9.06 -20.39
CA GLY A 30 7.33 -9.85 -20.42
C GLY A 30 7.22 -10.84 -19.29
N GLN A 31 7.77 -12.04 -19.53
CA GLN A 31 7.65 -13.14 -18.60
C GLN A 31 8.34 -12.77 -17.29
N LEU A 32 7.54 -12.53 -16.24
CA LEU A 32 8.05 -12.29 -14.90
C LEU A 32 8.71 -13.58 -14.38
N ASP A 33 9.96 -13.47 -13.94
CA ASP A 33 10.60 -14.57 -13.24
C ASP A 33 10.22 -14.60 -11.75
N ALA A 34 10.41 -15.75 -11.11
CA ALA A 34 10.06 -15.94 -9.69
C ALA A 34 10.82 -14.99 -8.75
N ALA A 35 12.03 -14.56 -9.10
CA ALA A 35 12.83 -13.64 -8.29
C ALA A 35 12.30 -12.20 -8.39
N GLN A 36 11.85 -11.78 -9.58
CA GLN A 36 11.19 -10.48 -9.79
C GLN A 36 9.90 -10.39 -8.99
N VAL A 37 9.06 -11.44 -9.04
CA VAL A 37 7.82 -11.51 -8.23
C VAL A 37 8.16 -11.45 -6.74
N ARG A 38 9.13 -12.25 -6.27
CA ARG A 38 9.53 -12.26 -4.86
C ARG A 38 10.04 -10.90 -4.39
N ARG A 39 10.85 -10.20 -5.21
CA ARG A 39 11.31 -8.83 -4.90
C ARG A 39 10.14 -7.86 -4.79
N ALA A 40 9.17 -7.92 -5.70
CA ALA A 40 8.00 -7.06 -5.64
C ALA A 40 7.16 -7.33 -4.37
N CYS A 41 6.88 -8.60 -4.04
CA CYS A 41 6.11 -8.99 -2.86
C CYS A 41 6.78 -8.61 -1.53
N THR A 42 8.12 -8.61 -1.49
CA THR A 42 8.90 -8.32 -0.28
C THR A 42 9.46 -6.89 -0.22
N SER A 43 9.14 -6.06 -1.23
CA SER A 43 9.61 -4.68 -1.31
C SER A 43 9.13 -3.87 -0.10
N ALA A 44 9.88 -2.83 0.27
CA ALA A 44 9.51 -1.97 1.39
C ALA A 44 8.13 -1.31 1.19
N ASN A 45 7.81 -0.92 -0.05
CA ASN A 45 6.52 -0.32 -0.39
C ASN A 45 5.39 -1.32 -0.25
N THR A 46 5.57 -2.54 -0.75
CA THR A 46 4.58 -3.62 -0.62
C THR A 46 4.34 -3.99 0.84
N LYS A 47 5.40 -4.11 1.64
CA LYS A 47 5.28 -4.36 3.09
C LYS A 47 4.51 -3.23 3.80
N LYS A 48 4.79 -1.97 3.47
CA LYS A 48 4.05 -0.81 3.99
C LYS A 48 2.58 -0.86 3.57
N ALA A 49 2.28 -1.26 2.33
CA ALA A 49 0.92 -1.42 1.85
C ALA A 49 0.18 -2.52 2.65
N TYR A 50 0.80 -3.70 2.82
CA TYR A 50 0.23 -4.77 3.65
C TYR A 50 -0.06 -4.31 5.08
N GLN A 51 0.88 -3.62 5.71
CA GLN A 51 0.68 -3.05 7.05
C GLN A 51 -0.43 -2.01 7.08
N SER A 52 -0.51 -1.13 6.08
CA SER A 52 -1.56 -0.11 5.97
C SER A 52 -2.95 -0.73 5.87
N TYR A 53 -3.10 -1.77 5.06
CA TYR A 53 -4.35 -2.53 4.93
C TYR A 53 -4.74 -3.22 6.24
N MET A 54 -3.82 -3.92 6.90
CA MET A 54 -4.10 -4.54 8.21
C MET A 54 -4.49 -3.50 9.26
N ASN A 55 -3.80 -2.36 9.31
CA ASN A 55 -4.19 -1.26 10.18
C ASN A 55 -5.58 -0.69 9.86
N GLY A 56 -6.01 -0.78 8.60
CA GLY A 56 -7.37 -0.44 8.18
C GLY A 56 -8.42 -1.36 8.71
N VAL A 57 -8.20 -2.67 8.58
CA VAL A 57 -9.07 -3.68 9.18
C VAL A 57 -9.18 -3.45 10.68
N THR A 58 -8.05 -3.27 11.38
CA THR A 58 -8.03 -3.03 12.82
C THR A 58 -8.84 -1.78 13.22
N LYS A 59 -8.66 -0.67 12.51
CA LYS A 59 -9.41 0.58 12.78
C LYS A 59 -10.90 0.41 12.52
N TRP A 60 -11.24 -0.25 11.41
CA TRP A 60 -12.63 -0.50 11.05
C TRP A 60 -13.33 -1.40 12.07
N VAL A 61 -12.69 -2.50 12.51
CA VAL A 61 -13.23 -3.38 13.56
C VAL A 61 -13.50 -2.59 14.83
N LYS A 62 -12.51 -1.83 15.32
CA LYS A 62 -12.66 -1.01 16.53
C LYS A 62 -13.74 0.06 16.45
N ALA A 63 -14.08 0.51 15.25
CA ALA A 63 -15.07 1.56 15.03
C ALA A 63 -16.49 1.02 14.80
N THR A 64 -16.64 -0.23 14.34
CA THR A 64 -17.91 -0.73 13.80
C THR A 64 -18.43 -1.99 14.47
N GLN A 65 -17.56 -2.77 15.12
CA GLN A 65 -17.95 -4.06 15.70
C GLN A 65 -18.17 -3.92 17.19
N ASP A 66 -19.28 -4.46 17.67
CA ASP A 66 -19.53 -4.61 19.10
C ASP A 66 -18.53 -5.58 19.71
N SER A 67 -18.08 -5.30 20.94
CA SER A 67 -17.07 -6.12 21.62
C SER A 67 -15.80 -6.34 20.78
N ALA A 68 -15.30 -5.27 20.14
CA ALA A 68 -14.17 -5.29 19.21
C ALA A 68 -12.93 -6.06 19.72
N ASP A 69 -12.69 -6.09 21.02
CA ASP A 69 -11.55 -6.81 21.62
C ASP A 69 -11.54 -8.31 21.29
N ARG A 70 -12.71 -8.94 21.05
CA ARG A 70 -12.82 -10.37 20.68
C ARG A 70 -12.25 -10.71 19.31
N PHE A 71 -12.07 -9.69 18.46
CA PHE A 71 -11.49 -9.84 17.13
C PHE A 71 -9.97 -9.83 17.14
N PHE A 72 -9.33 -9.64 18.31
CA PHE A 72 -7.88 -9.61 18.44
C PHE A 72 -7.39 -10.69 19.41
N ASN A 73 -6.28 -11.32 19.06
CA ASN A 73 -5.53 -12.18 19.97
C ASN A 73 -4.81 -11.33 21.02
N GLN A 74 -4.25 -11.97 22.06
CA GLN A 74 -3.51 -11.27 23.12
C GLN A 74 -2.29 -10.48 22.60
N ASP A 75 -1.70 -10.91 21.48
CA ASP A 75 -0.58 -10.22 20.83
C ASP A 75 -1.02 -9.04 19.93
N GLY A 76 -2.33 -8.76 19.87
CA GLY A 76 -2.91 -7.71 19.04
C GLY A 76 -3.09 -8.09 17.57
N SER A 77 -2.73 -9.31 17.17
CA SER A 77 -3.05 -9.83 15.83
C SER A 77 -4.54 -10.11 15.69
N LEU A 78 -5.03 -10.13 14.45
CA LEU A 78 -6.43 -10.41 14.17
C LEU A 78 -6.75 -11.88 14.48
N ASN A 79 -7.76 -12.12 15.30
CA ASN A 79 -8.24 -13.46 15.60
C ASN A 79 -9.09 -13.98 14.43
N LEU A 80 -8.52 -14.87 13.61
CA LEU A 80 -9.17 -15.43 12.43
C LEU A 80 -10.29 -16.44 12.75
N THR A 81 -10.47 -16.85 14.01
CA THR A 81 -11.66 -17.64 14.40
C THR A 81 -12.90 -16.76 14.54
N THR A 82 -12.71 -15.50 14.94
CA THR A 82 -13.79 -14.52 15.13
C THR A 82 -13.97 -13.67 13.88
N PHE A 83 -12.87 -13.26 13.24
CA PHE A 83 -12.87 -12.48 12.01
C PHE A 83 -13.17 -13.39 10.81
N THR A 84 -14.45 -13.49 10.47
CA THR A 84 -14.94 -14.34 9.36
C THR A 84 -14.81 -13.63 7.99
N PRO A 85 -14.95 -14.38 6.87
CA PRO A 85 -14.99 -13.78 5.53
C PRO A 85 -16.04 -12.67 5.37
N GLU A 86 -17.22 -12.81 5.99
CA GLU A 86 -18.28 -11.79 5.97
C GLU A 86 -17.82 -10.44 6.54
N HIS A 87 -17.04 -10.45 7.62
CA HIS A 87 -16.46 -9.22 8.18
C HIS A 87 -15.49 -8.58 7.19
N PHE A 88 -14.71 -9.39 6.48
CA PHE A 88 -13.79 -8.89 5.47
C PHE A 88 -14.54 -8.28 4.26
N GLU A 89 -15.60 -8.93 3.79
CA GLU A 89 -16.47 -8.39 2.75
C GLU A 89 -17.10 -7.06 3.16
N ASN A 90 -17.63 -6.97 4.38
CA ASN A 90 -18.17 -5.73 4.93
C ASN A 90 -17.12 -4.62 5.04
N PHE A 91 -15.89 -4.97 5.42
CA PHE A 91 -14.75 -4.03 5.40
C PHE A 91 -14.46 -3.55 3.97
N LEU A 92 -14.43 -4.44 2.98
CA LEU A 92 -14.20 -4.06 1.59
C LEU A 92 -15.31 -3.15 1.07
N MET A 93 -16.58 -3.46 1.34
CA MET A 93 -17.71 -2.59 0.99
C MET A 93 -17.59 -1.22 1.63
N TYR A 94 -17.19 -1.16 2.91
CA TYR A 94 -16.92 0.11 3.60
C TYR A 94 -15.86 0.93 2.86
N ILE A 95 -14.70 0.33 2.53
CA ILE A 95 -13.61 1.03 1.84
C ILE A 95 -14.03 1.49 0.43
N MET A 96 -14.68 0.61 -0.34
CA MET A 96 -15.07 0.89 -1.72
C MET A 96 -16.18 1.95 -1.83
N ASN A 97 -17.07 2.02 -0.84
CA ASN A 97 -18.15 3.01 -0.79
C ASN A 97 -17.72 4.36 -0.19
N GLY A 98 -16.41 4.63 -0.13
CA GLY A 98 -15.88 5.91 0.34
C GLY A 98 -15.64 5.99 1.85
N GLY A 99 -15.69 4.85 2.56
CA GLY A 99 -15.12 4.72 3.90
C GLY A 99 -13.66 5.13 3.84
N LYS A 100 -13.36 6.30 4.40
CA LYS A 100 -12.09 7.00 4.21
C LYS A 100 -10.95 6.23 4.86
N HIS A 101 -10.39 5.27 4.13
CA HIS A 101 -9.05 4.82 4.35
C HIS A 101 -8.23 5.25 3.15
N LYS A 102 -7.40 6.26 3.36
CA LYS A 102 -6.41 6.69 2.37
C LYS A 102 -5.40 5.56 2.24
N VAL A 103 -5.73 4.53 1.47
CA VAL A 103 -4.71 3.78 0.74
C VAL A 103 -4.05 4.86 -0.09
N ALA A 104 -2.80 5.20 0.25
CA ALA A 104 -2.03 6.12 -0.55
C ALA A 104 -2.16 5.63 -1.99
N ASP A 105 -2.79 6.47 -2.81
CA ASP A 105 -3.01 6.26 -4.23
C ASP A 105 -1.68 5.85 -4.85
N THR A 106 -1.46 4.54 -4.89
CA THR A 106 -0.32 3.94 -5.56
C THR A 106 -0.96 3.35 -6.79
N GLY A 107 -1.40 4.26 -7.67
CA GLY A 107 -1.73 3.95 -9.04
C GLY A 107 -0.58 3.14 -9.62
N VAL A 108 -0.85 1.85 -9.83
CA VAL A 108 -0.06 0.97 -10.66
C VAL A 108 -0.99 0.54 -11.77
N LEU A 109 -0.95 1.31 -12.86
CA LEU A 109 -1.05 0.82 -14.23
C LEU A 109 0.28 1.15 -14.91
#